data_AF-A0A948RID6-F1
#
_entry.id   AF-A0A948RID6-F1
#
_cell.length_a   1.000
_cell.length_b   1.000
_cell.length_c   1.000
_cell.angle_alpha   90.00
_cell.angle_beta   90.00
_cell.angle_gamma   90.00
#
_symmetry.space_group_name_H-M   'P 1'
#
loop_
_entity.id
_entity.type
_entity.pdbx_description
1 polymer ?
#
loop_
_entity_poly.entity_id
_entity_poly.type
_entity_poly.pdbx_seq_one_letter_code
_entity_poly.pdbx_strand_id
1 'polypeptide(L)'
;MVILFLNTGLRVSELCSLELGNITISERKGEIRVMGKGEKARAVPLNNAARSVLGEWLNLRPEGCQQAFVGKKGEPMTPSGVHRRLSELGRRAGVDLSAHILRHTFAKNLVDAGVTLEKAVSVLDG
;
A
#
# COMPACT_ATOMS: atom_id res chain seq x y z
N MET A 1 -1.36 6.05 3.15
CA MET A 1 -2.21 5.00 2.54
C MET A 1 -2.43 5.24 1.04
N VAL A 2 -3.03 6.36 0.62
CA VAL A 2 -3.27 6.67 -0.82
C VAL A 2 -2.01 6.54 -1.67
N ILE A 3 -0.92 7.17 -1.24
CA ILE A 3 0.38 7.11 -1.93
C ILE A 3 0.90 5.67 -2.04
N LEU A 4 0.71 4.82 -1.02
CA LEU A 4 1.11 3.42 -1.17
C LEU A 4 0.29 2.74 -2.27
N PHE A 5 -1.04 2.79 -2.22
CA PHE A 5 -1.86 2.19 -3.28
C PHE A 5 -1.48 2.66 -4.69
N LEU A 6 -1.21 3.96 -4.87
CA LEU A 6 -0.83 4.53 -6.16
C LEU A 6 0.57 4.16 -6.66
N ASN A 7 1.46 3.69 -5.78
CA ASN A 7 2.86 3.43 -6.14
C ASN A 7 3.26 1.95 -6.01
N THR A 8 2.44 1.13 -5.34
CA THR A 8 2.74 -0.28 -5.08
C THR A 8 1.64 -1.21 -5.59
N GLY A 9 0.46 -0.67 -5.91
CA GLY A 9 -0.66 -1.45 -6.39
C GLY A 9 -1.22 -2.44 -5.38
N LEU A 10 -0.91 -2.35 -4.09
CA LEU A 10 -1.37 -3.32 -3.09
C LEU A 10 -2.88 -3.58 -3.09
N ARG A 11 -3.28 -4.80 -2.73
CA ARG A 11 -4.66 -5.09 -2.33
C ARG A 11 -4.91 -4.52 -0.93
N VAL A 12 -6.18 -4.24 -0.61
CA VAL A 12 -6.55 -3.72 0.72
C VAL A 12 -6.17 -4.70 1.82
N SER A 13 -6.43 -6.00 1.61
CA SER A 13 -6.07 -7.05 2.57
C SER A 13 -4.57 -7.08 2.86
N GLU A 14 -3.74 -6.95 1.83
CA GLU A 14 -2.28 -6.92 1.96
C GLU A 14 -1.79 -5.71 2.75
N LEU A 15 -2.43 -4.54 2.56
CA LEU A 15 -2.13 -3.35 3.38
C LEU A 15 -2.54 -3.56 4.84
N CYS A 16 -3.70 -4.15 5.09
CA CYS A 16 -4.20 -4.40 6.44
C CYS A 16 -3.36 -5.44 7.22
N SER A 17 -2.81 -6.42 6.52
CA SER A 17 -1.97 -7.48 7.12
C SER A 17 -0.47 -7.17 7.07
N LEU A 18 -0.05 -5.99 6.60
CA LEU A 18 1.37 -5.65 6.50
C LEU A 18 1.96 -5.44 7.90
N GLU A 19 2.92 -6.28 8.25
CA GLU A 19 3.66 -6.22 9.52
C GLU A 19 4.99 -5.48 9.38
N LEU A 20 5.50 -4.92 10.47
CA LEU A 20 6.77 -4.18 10.47
C LEU A 20 7.95 -5.04 10.02
N GLY A 21 7.99 -6.32 10.40
CA GLY A 21 9.04 -7.25 9.99
C GLY A 21 9.09 -7.50 8.48
N ASN A 22 8.02 -7.14 7.77
CA ASN A 22 7.92 -7.26 6.31
C ASN A 22 8.22 -5.94 5.58
N ILE A 23 8.72 -4.92 6.28
CA ILE A 23 9.06 -3.61 5.71
C ILE A 23 10.56 -3.38 5.83
N THR A 24 11.22 -3.07 4.72
CA THR A 24 12.62 -2.64 4.69
C THR A 24 12.71 -1.28 3.99
N ILE A 25 13.23 -0.26 4.67
CA ILE A 25 13.40 1.09 4.12
C ILE A 25 14.80 1.60 4.46
N SER A 26 15.47 2.16 3.46
CA SER A 26 16.72 2.93 3.57
C SER A 26 16.60 4.20 2.73
N GLU A 27 17.61 5.08 2.76
CA GLU A 27 17.65 6.29 1.91
C GLU A 27 17.63 6.00 0.40
N ARG A 28 18.17 4.85 -0.04
CA ARG A 28 18.31 4.52 -1.48
C ARG A 28 17.40 3.39 -1.98
N LYS A 29 16.98 2.48 -1.11
CA LYS A 29 16.12 1.34 -1.47
C LYS A 29 14.99 1.15 -0.46
N GLY A 30 13.91 0.53 -0.90
CA GLY A 30 12.84 0.09 0.00
C GLY A 30 11.99 -1.00 -0.64
N GLU A 31 11.47 -1.88 0.19
CA GLU A 31 10.68 -3.06 -0.17
C GLU A 31 9.66 -3.33 0.92
N ILE A 32 8.48 -3.80 0.51
CA ILE A 32 7.55 -4.49 1.40
C ILE A 32 7.34 -5.91 0.90
N ARG A 33 7.20 -6.85 1.83
CA ARG A 33 6.82 -8.23 1.53
C ARG A 33 5.35 -8.44 1.86
N VAL A 34 4.60 -8.95 0.89
CA VAL A 34 3.17 -9.19 1.04
C VAL A 34 2.78 -10.58 0.59
N MET A 35 1.74 -11.13 1.22
CA MET A 35 1.20 -12.44 0.90
C MET A 35 0.16 -12.32 -0.20
N GLY A 36 0.48 -12.88 -1.37
CA GLY A 36 -0.37 -12.92 -2.55
C GLY A 36 -1.39 -14.08 -2.52
N LYS A 37 -2.00 -14.32 -3.68
CA LYS A 37 -2.97 -15.42 -3.83
C LYS A 37 -2.23 -16.76 -3.79
N GLY A 38 -2.76 -17.72 -3.03
CA GLY A 38 -2.12 -19.03 -2.85
C GLY A 38 -0.91 -19.00 -1.90
N GLU A 39 -0.91 -18.06 -0.96
CA GLU A 39 0.10 -17.93 0.11
C GLU A 39 1.54 -17.70 -0.38
N LYS A 40 1.71 -17.26 -1.62
CA LYS A 40 3.02 -16.89 -2.15
C LYS A 40 3.39 -15.49 -1.68
N ALA A 41 4.53 -15.36 -1.02
CA ALA A 41 5.09 -14.05 -0.69
C ALA A 41 5.66 -13.40 -1.96
N ARG A 42 5.40 -12.11 -2.15
CA ARG A 42 6.08 -11.29 -3.16
C ARG A 42 6.68 -10.03 -2.55
N ALA A 43 7.82 -9.64 -3.10
CA ALA A 43 8.46 -8.37 -2.81
C ALA A 43 7.88 -7.27 -3.69
N VAL A 44 7.48 -6.15 -3.09
CA VAL A 44 6.99 -4.97 -3.79
C VAL A 44 7.96 -3.82 -3.54
N PRO A 45 8.70 -3.36 -4.56
CA PRO A 45 9.65 -2.27 -4.39
C PRO A 45 8.92 -0.96 -4.10
N LEU A 46 9.52 -0.14 -3.25
CA LEU A 46 9.02 1.18 -2.90
C LEU A 46 9.85 2.25 -3.61
N ASN A 47 9.19 3.12 -4.37
CA ASN A 47 9.84 4.31 -4.92
C ASN A 47 10.11 5.37 -3.83
N ASN A 48 10.74 6.49 -4.21
CA ASN A 48 11.09 7.55 -3.25
C ASN A 48 9.87 8.09 -2.49
N ALA A 49 8.79 8.43 -3.20
CA ALA A 49 7.56 8.95 -2.60
C ALA A 49 6.95 7.97 -1.60
N ALA A 50 6.85 6.68 -1.96
CA ALA A 50 6.31 5.64 -1.09
C ALA A 50 7.16 5.44 0.17
N ARG A 51 8.49 5.52 0.06
CA ARG A 51 9.40 5.40 1.21
C ARG A 51 9.27 6.56 2.18
N SER A 52 9.21 7.80 1.67
CA SER A 52 9.07 9.00 2.52
C SER A 52 7.81 8.91 3.37
N VAL A 53 6.66 8.74 2.72
CA VAL A 53 5.37 8.73 3.42
C VAL A 53 5.18 7.52 4.32
N LEU A 54 5.77 6.36 3.97
CA LEU A 54 5.71 5.18 4.83
C LEU A 54 6.60 5.38 6.05
N GLY A 55 7.81 5.91 5.89
CA GLY A 55 8.70 6.23 7.00
C GLY A 55 8.06 7.24 7.97
N GLU A 56 7.49 8.33 7.45
CA GLU A 56 6.75 9.30 8.25
C GLU A 56 5.58 8.66 9.00
N TRP A 57 4.80 7.82 8.32
CA TRP A 57 3.69 7.11 8.94
C TRP A 57 4.15 6.16 10.05
N LEU A 58 5.23 5.41 9.84
CA LEU A 58 5.77 4.49 10.84
C LEU A 58 6.25 5.21 12.10
N ASN A 59 6.73 6.45 11.98
CA ASN A 59 7.11 7.29 13.12
C ASN A 59 5.92 7.88 13.88
N LEU A 60 4.77 8.07 13.22
CA LEU A 60 3.54 8.61 13.84
C LEU A 60 2.62 7.52 14.42
N ARG A 61 2.88 6.26 14.04
CA ARG A 61 2.12 5.09 14.47
C ARG A 61 2.26 4.89 15.99
N PRO A 62 1.20 4.47 16.71
CA PRO A 62 1.33 4.02 18.09
C PRO A 62 2.41 2.94 18.26
N GLU A 63 3.22 3.04 19.32
CA GLU A 63 4.25 2.05 19.63
C GLU A 63 3.65 0.70 20.03
N GLY A 64 4.47 -0.36 20.01
CA GLY A 64 4.08 -1.70 20.48
C GLY A 64 3.17 -2.52 19.54
N CYS A 65 2.56 -1.94 18.51
CA CYS A 65 1.81 -2.74 17.53
C CYS A 65 2.74 -3.40 16.49
N GLN A 66 2.34 -4.58 16.00
CA GLN A 66 3.06 -5.36 14.98
C GLN A 66 2.66 -4.96 13.55
N GLN A 67 1.41 -4.53 13.35
CA GLN A 67 0.91 -4.10 12.05
C GLN A 67 1.38 -2.68 11.74
N ALA A 68 1.76 -2.45 10.49
CA ALA A 68 2.20 -1.16 10.00
C ALA A 68 1.05 -0.14 9.95
N PHE A 69 -0.18 -0.59 9.66
CA PHE A 69 -1.37 0.26 9.59
C PHE A 69 -2.34 -0.09 10.71
N VAL A 70 -2.50 0.83 11.65
CA VAL A 70 -3.38 0.70 12.82
C VAL A 70 -4.28 1.92 12.98
N GLY A 71 -5.36 1.75 13.73
CA GLY A 71 -6.22 2.82 14.20
C GLY A 71 -5.59 3.60 15.36
N LYS A 72 -6.33 4.58 15.89
CA LYS A 72 -5.82 5.50 16.92
C LYS A 72 -5.48 4.79 18.23
N LYS A 73 -6.10 3.65 18.52
CA LYS A 73 -5.87 2.88 19.75
C LYS A 73 -4.91 1.70 19.52
N GLY A 74 -4.23 1.65 18.37
CA GLY A 74 -3.29 0.57 18.02
C GLY A 74 -3.97 -0.68 17.45
N GLU A 75 -5.29 -0.68 17.25
CA GLU A 75 -6.01 -1.78 16.63
C GLU A 75 -5.62 -1.93 15.15
N PRO A 76 -5.41 -3.15 14.62
CA PRO A 76 -5.12 -3.34 13.20
C PRO A 76 -6.18 -2.70 12.31
N MET A 77 -5.74 -2.04 11.23
CA MET A 77 -6.67 -1.48 10.27
C MET A 77 -7.45 -2.60 9.57
N THR A 78 -8.77 -2.47 9.50
CA THR A 78 -9.63 -3.42 8.78
C THR A 78 -9.89 -2.96 7.35
N PRO A 79 -10.21 -3.85 6.41
CA PRO A 79 -10.58 -3.46 5.05
C PRO A 79 -11.69 -2.39 5.01
N SER A 80 -12.75 -2.58 5.79
CA SER A 80 -13.84 -1.61 5.93
C SER A 80 -13.35 -0.27 6.47
N GLY A 81 -12.41 -0.28 7.42
CA GLY A 81 -11.75 0.92 7.94
C GLY A 81 -10.95 1.66 6.86
N VAL A 82 -10.19 0.94 6.03
CA VAL A 82 -9.47 1.50 4.88
C VAL A 82 -10.46 2.15 3.90
N HIS A 83 -11.51 1.43 3.51
CA HIS A 83 -12.52 1.93 2.58
C HIS A 83 -13.16 3.21 3.10
N ARG A 84 -13.60 3.24 4.37
CA ARG A 84 -14.17 4.43 5.00
C ARG A 84 -13.21 5.62 4.95
N ARG A 85 -11.92 5.40 5.25
CA ARG A 85 -10.91 6.46 5.23
C ARG A 85 -10.66 6.99 3.82
N LEU A 86 -10.62 6.11 2.82
CA LEU A 86 -10.48 6.53 1.42
C LEU A 86 -11.71 7.32 0.94
N SER A 87 -12.92 6.86 1.25
CA SER A 87 -14.15 7.59 0.90
C SER A 87 -14.24 8.96 1.57
N GLU A 88 -13.82 9.07 2.84
CA GLU A 88 -13.76 10.36 3.54
C GLU A 88 -12.77 11.33 2.87
N LEU A 89 -11.57 10.84 2.52
CA LEU A 89 -10.56 11.62 1.80
C LEU A 89 -11.07 12.04 0.43
N GLY A 90 -11.73 11.13 -0.30
CA GLY A 90 -12.31 11.40 -1.61
C GLY A 90 -13.36 12.51 -1.54
N ARG A 91 -14.31 12.40 -0.61
CA ARG A 91 -15.32 13.43 -0.38
C ARG A 91 -14.71 14.80 -0.08
N ARG A 92 -13.65 14.85 0.75
CA ARG A 92 -12.95 16.10 1.08
C ARG A 92 -12.22 16.70 -0.12
N ALA A 93 -11.74 15.87 -1.03
CA ALA A 93 -11.05 16.29 -2.24
C ALA A 93 -12.00 16.48 -3.45
N GLY A 94 -13.30 16.20 -3.30
CA GLY A 94 -14.27 16.27 -4.39
C GLY A 94 -14.11 15.18 -5.46
N VAL A 95 -13.52 14.04 -5.12
CA VAL A 95 -13.24 12.92 -6.05
C VAL A 95 -13.63 11.57 -5.45
N ASP A 96 -13.99 10.60 -6.30
CA ASP A 96 -14.24 9.23 -5.84
C ASP A 96 -12.92 8.50 -5.60
N LEU A 97 -12.71 8.09 -4.34
CA LEU A 97 -11.53 7.32 -3.94
C LEU A 97 -11.94 5.98 -3.35
N SER A 98 -11.39 4.92 -3.93
CA SER A 98 -11.41 3.58 -3.38
C SER A 98 -10.07 2.90 -3.66
N ALA A 99 -9.73 1.88 -2.88
CA ALA A 99 -8.48 1.15 -3.10
C ALA A 99 -8.44 0.48 -4.47
N HIS A 100 -9.60 0.06 -5.00
CA HIS A 100 -9.72 -0.49 -6.34
C HIS A 100 -9.39 0.56 -7.41
N ILE A 101 -9.95 1.78 -7.30
CA ILE A 101 -9.65 2.89 -8.21
C ILE A 101 -8.16 3.23 -8.17
N LEU A 102 -7.57 3.32 -6.98
CA LEU A 102 -6.14 3.63 -6.82
C LEU A 102 -5.26 2.54 -7.42
N ARG A 103 -5.58 1.26 -7.19
CA ARG A 103 -4.85 0.12 -7.79
C ARG A 103 -4.98 0.08 -9.30
N HIS A 104 -6.17 0.34 -9.84
CA HIS A 104 -6.37 0.43 -11.29
C HIS A 104 -5.56 1.58 -11.89
N THR A 105 -5.51 2.73 -11.20
CA THR A 105 -4.68 3.87 -11.60
C THR A 105 -3.20 3.50 -11.64
N PHE A 106 -2.70 2.77 -10.64
CA PHE A 106 -1.33 2.26 -10.65
C PHE A 106 -1.06 1.31 -11.84
N ALA A 107 -1.96 0.36 -12.09
CA ALA A 107 -1.85 -0.56 -13.23
C ALA A 107 -1.79 0.20 -14.57
N LYS A 108 -2.67 1.18 -14.74
CA LYS A 108 -2.66 2.06 -15.92
C LYS A 108 -1.35 2.83 -16.04
N ASN A 109 -0.84 3.42 -14.96
CA ASN A 109 0.42 4.16 -14.97
C ASN A 109 1.61 3.27 -15.39
N LEU A 110 1.61 1.98 -15.01
CA LEU A 110 2.65 1.04 -15.48
C LEU A 110 2.55 0.81 -17.00
N VAL A 111 1.34 0.61 -17.52
CA VAL A 111 1.09 0.45 -18.96
C VAL A 111 1.50 1.71 -19.73
N ASP A 112 1.07 2.88 -19.25
CA ASP A 112 1.39 4.18 -19.86
C ASP A 112 2.91 4.46 -19.83
N ALA A 113 3.63 3.94 -18.83
CA ALA A 113 5.09 4.00 -18.74
C ALA A 113 5.81 2.94 -19.62
N GLY A 114 5.08 2.16 -20.41
CA GLY A 114 5.64 1.15 -21.32
C GLY A 114 6.09 -0.14 -20.64
N VAL A 115 5.65 -0.40 -19.40
CA VAL A 115 5.90 -1.69 -18.73
C VAL A 115 5.06 -2.77 -19.40
N THR A 116 5.68 -3.90 -19.76
CA THR A 116 4.94 -5.01 -20.39
C THR A 116 3.84 -5.52 -19.46
N LEU A 117 2.75 -6.02 -20.03
CA LEU A 117 1.64 -6.57 -19.26
C LEU A 117 2.10 -7.68 -18.31
N GLU A 118 3.05 -8.53 -18.71
CA GLU A 118 3.56 -9.57 -17.80
C GLU A 118 4.27 -8.98 -16.58
N LYS A 119 5.07 -7.93 -16.78
CA LYS A 119 5.76 -7.22 -15.69
C LYS A 119 4.80 -6.43 -14.81
N ALA A 120 3.75 -5.85 -15.39
CA ALA A 120 2.72 -5.16 -14.62
C ALA A 120 1.92 -6.15 -13.75
N VAL A 121 1.57 -7.32 -14.30
CA VAL A 121 0.85 -8.38 -13.58
C VAL A 121 1.71 -8.97 -12.46
N SER A 122 3.02 -9.16 -12.65
CA SER A 122 3.87 -9.71 -11.58
C SER A 122 3.97 -8.81 -10.34
N VAL A 123 3.92 -7.48 -10.53
CA VAL A 123 3.88 -6.51 -9.42
C VAL A 123 2.51 -6.51 -8.73
N LEU A 124 1.44 -6.67 -9.52
CA LEU A 124 0.06 -6.61 -9.04
C LEU A 124 -0.41 -7.91 -8.34
N ASP A 125 -0.12 -9.07 -8.92
CA ASP A 125 -0.79 -10.34 -8.63
C ASP A 125 0.17 -11.55 -8.52
N GLY A 126 1.45 -11.29 -8.20
CA GLY A 126 2.41 -12.34 -7.84
C GLY A 126 2.03 -13.16 -6.60
#